data_AF-A0A8R1IKY1-F1
#
_entry.id   AF-A0A8R1IKY1-F1
#
_cell.length_a   1.000
_cell.length_b   1.000
_cell.length_c   1.000
_cell.angle_alpha   90.00
_cell.angle_beta   90.00
_cell.angle_gamma   90.00
#
_symmetry.space_group_name_H-M   'P 1'
#
loop_
_entity.id
_entity.type
_entity.pdbx_description
1 polymer ?
#
loop_
_entity_poly.entity_id
_entity_poly.type
_entity_poly.pdbx_seq_one_letter_code
_entity_poly.pdbx_strand_id
1 'polypeptide(L)'
;MLAMPETALGLFPDVGGSYFLSRLKGHLGMYLALTGYRLLGADAFHAGLATHFVPSAEIGNLEKKLVEMKDVNENSVDEVIRSFEPEKIPEFSLSKHLSQIRDAFGAKSVEEILSHLEEDGSEWAQKQAKTLGKMSPTSLKITHRQITEGSTMSYAKIFTMEYRLTQRFLADKDFHEGCRAILIDKDRNPKVESVDTGRSEEFCHPGILFSTSKQHRFEVVTR
;
A
#
# COMPACT_ATOMS: atom_id res chain seq x y z
N MET A 1 -1.52 5.14 -13.37
CA MET A 1 -1.75 3.88 -12.63
C MET A 1 -1.10 4.03 -11.27
N LEU A 2 -1.81 3.69 -10.20
CA LEU A 2 -1.30 3.76 -8.83
C LEU A 2 -1.47 2.38 -8.17
N ALA A 3 -0.40 1.88 -7.55
CA ALA A 3 -0.39 0.61 -6.83
C ALA A 3 0.73 0.62 -5.80
N MET A 4 0.62 -0.23 -4.78
CA MET A 4 1.66 -0.53 -3.81
C MET A 4 2.01 -2.02 -3.90
N PRO A 5 2.87 -2.42 -4.86
CA PRO A 5 3.17 -3.82 -5.15
C PRO A 5 4.28 -4.43 -4.26
N GLU A 6 4.67 -3.75 -3.19
CA GLU A 6 5.83 -4.08 -2.35
C GLU A 6 5.75 -5.49 -1.74
N THR A 7 4.55 -5.97 -1.40
CA THR A 7 4.36 -7.32 -0.84
C THR A 7 4.77 -8.44 -1.82
N ALA A 8 4.70 -8.18 -3.13
CA ALA A 8 5.18 -9.11 -4.15
C ALA A 8 6.72 -9.13 -4.23
N LEU A 9 7.37 -8.03 -3.86
CA LEU A 9 8.83 -7.88 -3.84
C LEU A 9 9.47 -8.36 -2.53
N GLY A 10 8.67 -8.83 -1.58
CA GLY A 10 9.20 -9.14 -0.24
C GLY A 10 9.49 -7.88 0.57
N LEU A 11 8.73 -6.81 0.37
CA LEU A 11 8.77 -5.56 1.14
C LEU A 11 7.33 -5.21 1.61
N PHE A 12 7.13 -4.03 2.20
CA PHE A 12 5.86 -3.52 2.67
C PHE A 12 5.61 -2.12 2.09
N PRO A 13 4.37 -1.60 2.03
CA PRO A 13 4.10 -0.24 1.53
C PRO A 13 4.76 0.82 2.40
N ASP A 14 5.89 1.36 1.95
CA ASP A 14 6.69 2.38 2.63
C ASP A 14 6.34 3.80 2.12
N VAL A 15 7.25 4.77 2.28
CA VAL A 15 7.11 6.17 1.84
C VAL A 15 5.85 6.90 2.35
N GLY A 16 5.43 6.57 3.57
CA GLY A 16 4.20 7.06 4.18
C GLY A 16 2.95 6.27 3.77
N GLY A 17 3.11 5.15 3.07
CA GLY A 17 2.07 4.19 2.69
C GLY A 17 1.16 3.85 3.86
N SER A 18 1.76 3.56 5.02
CA SER A 18 1.02 3.29 6.25
C SER A 18 0.07 4.40 6.65
N TYR A 19 0.43 5.66 6.38
CA TYR A 19 -0.36 6.81 6.80
C TYR A 19 -1.62 6.93 5.96
N PHE A 20 -1.47 7.04 4.64
CA PHE A 20 -2.62 7.32 3.78
C PHE A 20 -3.48 6.08 3.55
N LEU A 21 -2.89 4.87 3.44
CA LEU A 21 -3.66 3.64 3.26
C LEU A 21 -4.52 3.33 4.49
N SER A 22 -3.98 3.48 5.70
CA SER A 22 -4.75 3.21 6.92
C SER A 22 -5.94 4.15 7.13
N ARG A 23 -6.01 5.25 6.38
CA ARG A 23 -7.07 6.28 6.46
C ARG A 23 -8.13 6.12 5.38
N LEU A 24 -7.95 5.19 4.46
CA LEU A 24 -8.98 4.86 3.47
C LEU A 24 -10.16 4.15 4.13
N LYS A 25 -11.37 4.50 3.69
CA LYS A 25 -12.61 3.96 4.27
C LYS A 25 -12.81 2.49 3.90
N GLY A 26 -13.53 1.75 4.77
CA GLY A 26 -13.99 0.40 4.47
C GLY A 26 -12.89 -0.63 4.24
N HIS A 27 -11.73 -0.48 4.90
CA HIS A 27 -10.57 -1.36 4.75
C HIS A 27 -9.98 -1.42 3.33
N LEU A 28 -10.32 -0.45 2.46
CA LEU A 28 -9.77 -0.37 1.12
C LEU A 28 -8.23 -0.28 1.14
N GLY A 29 -7.66 0.48 2.07
CA GLY A 29 -6.21 0.58 2.19
C GLY A 29 -5.53 -0.73 2.55
N MET A 30 -6.14 -1.56 3.41
CA MET A 30 -5.64 -2.89 3.74
C MET A 30 -5.66 -3.80 2.50
N TYR A 31 -6.75 -3.76 1.73
CA TYR A 31 -6.86 -4.48 0.47
C TYR A 31 -5.77 -4.08 -0.52
N LEU A 32 -5.59 -2.78 -0.76
CA LEU A 32 -4.58 -2.25 -1.68
C LEU A 32 -3.16 -2.60 -1.23
N ALA A 33 -2.88 -2.48 0.08
CA ALA A 33 -1.59 -2.75 0.70
C ALA A 33 -1.16 -4.21 0.56
N LEU A 34 -2.08 -5.15 0.80
CA LEU A 34 -1.74 -6.58 0.78
C LEU A 34 -1.70 -7.15 -0.65
N THR A 35 -2.62 -6.72 -1.53
CA THR A 35 -2.78 -7.31 -2.86
C THR A 35 -1.97 -6.61 -3.95
N GLY A 36 -1.51 -5.38 -3.71
CA GLY A 36 -0.89 -4.56 -4.75
C GLY A 36 -1.81 -4.22 -5.91
N TYR A 37 -3.13 -4.15 -5.65
CA TYR A 37 -4.12 -3.83 -6.68
C TYR A 37 -3.82 -2.50 -7.37
N ARG A 38 -4.03 -2.46 -8.69
CA ARG A 38 -3.72 -1.32 -9.54
C ARG A 38 -4.96 -0.46 -9.76
N LEU A 39 -4.95 0.73 -9.15
CA LEU A 39 -5.95 1.76 -9.39
C LEU A 39 -5.62 2.51 -10.69
N LEU A 40 -6.62 2.63 -11.57
CA LEU A 40 -6.49 3.32 -12.85
C LEU A 40 -7.35 4.58 -12.88
N GLY A 41 -6.72 5.73 -13.15
CA GLY A 41 -7.41 7.00 -13.39
C GLY A 41 -8.43 7.35 -12.31
N ALA A 42 -9.71 7.27 -12.67
CA ALA A 42 -10.85 7.56 -11.78
C ALA A 42 -10.86 6.72 -10.50
N ASP A 43 -10.28 5.52 -10.51
CA ASP A 43 -10.19 4.69 -9.31
C ASP A 43 -9.37 5.36 -8.19
N ALA A 44 -8.30 6.10 -8.54
CA ALA A 44 -7.50 6.81 -7.55
C ALA A 44 -8.28 7.97 -6.92
N PHE A 45 -9.12 8.64 -7.72
CA PHE A 45 -10.03 9.69 -7.25
C PHE A 45 -11.09 9.11 -6.30
N HIS A 46 -11.80 8.06 -6.73
CA HIS A 46 -12.83 7.40 -5.92
C HIS A 46 -12.28 6.75 -4.65
N ALA A 47 -11.05 6.22 -4.69
CA ALA A 47 -10.36 5.71 -3.52
C ALA A 47 -9.97 6.81 -2.51
N GLY A 48 -10.01 8.09 -2.89
CA GLY A 48 -9.57 9.22 -2.07
C GLY A 48 -8.05 9.42 -2.06
N LEU A 49 -7.33 8.87 -3.03
CA LEU A 49 -5.88 9.02 -3.20
C LEU A 49 -5.50 10.14 -4.16
N ALA A 50 -6.41 10.50 -5.07
CA ALA A 50 -6.32 11.71 -5.89
C ALA A 50 -7.42 12.68 -5.47
N THR A 51 -7.11 13.98 -5.44
CA THR A 51 -8.05 15.03 -5.05
C THR A 51 -8.97 15.44 -6.20
N HIS A 52 -8.52 15.29 -7.45
CA HIS A 52 -9.22 15.71 -8.66
C HIS A 52 -9.08 14.67 -9.77
N PHE A 53 -9.97 14.73 -10.77
CA PHE A 53 -9.88 13.91 -11.98
C PHE A 53 -9.97 14.76 -13.26
N VAL A 54 -8.89 14.77 -14.04
CA VAL A 54 -8.83 15.50 -15.31
C VAL A 54 -8.55 14.53 -16.48
N PRO A 55 -9.33 14.57 -17.58
CA PRO A 55 -9.08 13.73 -18.74
C PRO A 55 -7.70 14.00 -19.33
N SER A 56 -7.01 12.95 -19.78
CA SER A 56 -5.63 13.09 -20.30
C SER A 56 -5.50 14.09 -21.46
N ALA A 57 -6.56 14.29 -22.24
CA ALA A 57 -6.58 15.26 -23.34
C ALA A 57 -6.51 16.72 -22.86
N GLU A 58 -6.98 17.00 -21.64
CA GLU A 58 -7.03 18.34 -21.06
C GLU A 58 -5.81 18.70 -20.21
N ILE A 59 -4.94 17.73 -19.89
CA ILE A 59 -3.76 17.96 -19.04
C ILE A 59 -2.86 19.08 -19.60
N GLY A 60 -2.67 19.12 -20.92
CA GLY A 60 -1.87 20.19 -21.54
C GLY A 60 -2.51 21.58 -21.47
N ASN A 61 -3.84 21.67 -21.42
CA ASN A 61 -4.56 22.94 -21.25
C ASN A 61 -4.56 23.37 -19.78
N LEU A 62 -4.75 22.42 -18.86
CA LEU A 62 -4.63 22.64 -17.43
C LEU A 62 -3.25 23.19 -17.06
N GLU A 63 -2.17 22.55 -17.53
CA GLU A 63 -0.80 22.99 -17.27
C GLU A 63 -0.58 24.45 -17.72
N LYS A 64 -0.98 24.78 -18.95
CA LYS A 64 -0.90 26.16 -19.46
C LYS A 64 -1.68 27.12 -18.57
N LYS A 65 -2.91 26.76 -18.19
CA LYS A 65 -3.76 27.62 -17.38
C LYS A 65 -3.15 27.88 -16.00
N LEU A 66 -2.57 26.87 -15.37
CA LEU A 66 -1.88 26.98 -14.08
C LEU A 66 -0.63 27.87 -14.18
N VAL A 67 0.17 27.72 -15.24
CA VAL A 67 1.39 28.54 -15.45
C VAL A 67 1.06 30.02 -15.70
N GLU A 68 -0.05 30.31 -16.36
CA GLU A 68 -0.48 31.69 -16.68
C GLU A 68 -1.21 32.39 -15.51
N MET A 69 -1.45 31.70 -14.39
CA MET A 69 -2.13 32.28 -13.23
C MET A 69 -1.33 33.45 -12.65
N LYS A 70 -2.03 34.55 -12.35
CA LYS A 70 -1.43 35.74 -11.71
C LYS A 70 -1.63 35.75 -10.20
N ASP A 71 -2.82 35.36 -9.73
CA ASP A 71 -3.16 35.32 -8.31
C ASP A 71 -3.12 33.88 -7.81
N VAL A 72 -1.94 33.43 -7.37
CA VAL A 72 -1.71 32.04 -6.94
C VAL A 72 -1.94 31.88 -5.44
N ASN A 73 -2.99 31.17 -5.08
CA ASN A 73 -3.25 30.67 -3.72
C ASN A 73 -3.97 29.31 -3.80
N GLU A 74 -4.18 28.67 -2.66
CA GLU A 74 -4.80 27.33 -2.60
C GLU A 74 -6.17 27.27 -3.28
N ASN A 75 -7.05 28.24 -3.00
CA ASN A 75 -8.40 28.28 -3.54
C ASN A 75 -8.39 28.54 -5.06
N SER A 76 -7.57 29.48 -5.53
CA SER A 76 -7.52 29.79 -6.97
C SER A 76 -6.95 28.62 -7.78
N VAL A 77 -6.03 27.86 -7.22
CA VAL A 77 -5.49 26.65 -7.87
C VAL A 77 -6.53 25.53 -7.90
N ASP A 78 -7.22 25.28 -6.78
CA ASP A 78 -8.31 24.29 -6.70
C ASP A 78 -9.43 24.61 -7.70
N GLU A 79 -9.87 25.87 -7.78
CA GLU A 79 -10.87 26.32 -8.75
C GLU A 79 -10.44 26.07 -10.20
N VAL A 80 -9.18 26.36 -10.53
CA VAL A 80 -8.65 26.11 -11.88
C VAL A 80 -8.67 24.62 -12.18
N ILE A 81 -8.19 23.76 -11.29
CA ILE A 81 -8.17 22.31 -11.52
C ILE A 81 -9.60 21.78 -11.71
N ARG A 82 -10.55 22.21 -10.86
CA ARG A 82 -11.96 21.82 -10.95
C ARG A 82 -12.63 22.25 -12.24
N SER A 83 -12.21 23.36 -12.84
CA SER A 83 -12.75 23.81 -14.13
C SER A 83 -12.45 22.84 -15.29
N PHE A 84 -11.48 21.94 -15.13
CA PHE A 84 -11.14 20.90 -16.11
C PHE A 84 -11.70 19.51 -15.75
N GLU A 85 -12.44 19.38 -14.63
CA GLU A 85 -13.12 18.13 -14.31
C GLU A 85 -14.30 17.90 -15.26
N PRO A 86 -14.51 16.66 -15.74
CA PRO A 86 -15.63 16.36 -16.60
C PRO A 86 -16.92 16.30 -15.78
N GLU A 87 -18.06 16.58 -16.42
CA GLU A 87 -19.38 16.47 -15.78
C GLU A 87 -19.65 15.07 -15.21
N LYS A 88 -19.13 14.03 -15.88
CA LYS A 88 -19.23 12.64 -15.45
C LYS A 88 -17.86 11.97 -15.37
N ILE A 89 -17.42 11.67 -14.15
CA ILE A 89 -16.23 10.86 -13.88
C ILE A 89 -16.58 9.37 -14.09
N PRO A 90 -15.69 8.56 -14.71
CA PRO A 90 -15.88 7.11 -14.82
C PRO A 90 -16.16 6.44 -13.46
N GLU A 91 -16.98 5.39 -13.47
CA GLU A 91 -17.35 4.67 -12.24
C GLU A 91 -16.15 3.97 -11.59
N PHE A 92 -16.20 3.83 -10.26
CA PHE A 92 -15.15 3.13 -9.51
C PHE A 92 -15.17 1.63 -9.79
N SER A 93 -14.05 1.08 -10.25
CA SER A 93 -13.95 -0.33 -10.66
C SER A 93 -14.23 -1.32 -9.53
N LEU A 94 -13.96 -0.92 -8.28
CA LEU A 94 -14.17 -1.75 -7.09
C LEU A 94 -15.55 -1.59 -6.45
N SER A 95 -16.45 -0.77 -7.01
CA SER A 95 -17.76 -0.46 -6.41
C SER A 95 -18.54 -1.70 -5.98
N LYS A 96 -18.54 -2.75 -6.81
CA LYS A 96 -19.27 -4.00 -6.57
C LYS A 96 -18.65 -4.88 -5.48
N HIS A 97 -17.38 -4.66 -5.17
CA HIS A 97 -16.60 -5.47 -4.24
C HIS A 97 -16.34 -4.76 -2.91
N LEU A 98 -16.82 -3.52 -2.72
CA LEU A 98 -16.58 -2.75 -1.50
C LEU A 98 -17.09 -3.44 -0.24
N SER A 99 -18.22 -4.14 -0.30
CA SER A 99 -18.72 -4.95 0.83
C SER A 99 -17.78 -6.12 1.13
N GLN A 100 -17.39 -6.88 0.11
CA GLN A 100 -16.48 -8.02 0.24
C GLN A 100 -15.11 -7.58 0.76
N ILE A 101 -14.59 -6.45 0.28
CA ILE A 101 -13.34 -5.84 0.76
C ILE A 101 -13.47 -5.51 2.24
N ARG A 102 -14.53 -4.79 2.63
CA ARG A 102 -14.74 -4.40 4.02
C ARG A 102 -14.81 -5.62 4.95
N ASP A 103 -15.54 -6.66 4.54
CA ASP A 103 -15.83 -7.81 5.38
C ASP A 103 -14.61 -8.74 5.50
N ALA A 104 -13.89 -8.99 4.40
CA ALA A 104 -12.68 -9.82 4.42
C ALA A 104 -11.48 -9.08 5.03
N PHE A 105 -11.15 -7.88 4.54
CA PHE A 105 -9.92 -7.15 4.91
C PHE A 105 -10.05 -6.34 6.22
N GLY A 106 -11.20 -6.41 6.88
CA GLY A 106 -11.40 -5.91 8.25
C GLY A 106 -10.97 -6.90 9.35
N ALA A 107 -10.49 -8.09 8.98
CA ALA A 107 -10.12 -9.14 9.93
C ALA A 107 -8.81 -8.84 10.70
N LYS A 108 -8.60 -9.55 11.82
CA LYS A 108 -7.52 -9.26 12.78
C LYS A 108 -6.17 -9.86 12.40
N SER A 109 -6.14 -10.73 11.40
CA SER A 109 -4.91 -11.36 10.90
C SER A 109 -5.03 -11.69 9.41
N VAL A 110 -3.89 -11.95 8.76
CA VAL A 110 -3.86 -12.38 7.35
C VAL A 110 -4.53 -13.75 7.20
N GLU A 111 -4.39 -14.63 8.18
CA GLU A 111 -5.03 -15.94 8.23
C GLU A 111 -6.56 -15.82 8.26
N GLU A 112 -7.10 -14.91 9.08
CA GLU A 112 -8.55 -14.64 9.10
C GLU A 112 -9.03 -14.03 7.77
N ILE A 113 -8.24 -13.14 7.15
CA ILE A 113 -8.56 -12.60 5.80
C ILE A 113 -8.69 -13.74 4.80
N LEU A 114 -7.74 -14.69 4.80
CA LEU A 114 -7.79 -15.85 3.89
C LEU A 114 -9.02 -16.73 4.18
N SER A 115 -9.34 -16.99 5.45
CA SER A 115 -10.56 -17.72 5.84
C SER A 115 -11.82 -17.05 5.31
N HIS A 116 -11.97 -15.72 5.50
CA HIS A 116 -13.13 -14.98 5.00
C HIS A 116 -13.25 -15.03 3.47
N LEU A 117 -12.12 -14.96 2.75
CA LEU A 117 -12.11 -15.08 1.28
C LEU A 117 -12.48 -16.49 0.81
N GLU A 118 -12.06 -17.51 1.53
CA GLU A 118 -12.42 -18.91 1.24
C GLU A 118 -13.91 -19.16 1.52
N GLU A 119 -14.45 -18.63 2.62
CA GLU A 119 -15.87 -18.73 2.99
C GLU A 119 -16.80 -17.98 2.02
N ASP A 120 -16.41 -16.78 1.55
CA ASP A 120 -17.15 -16.03 0.53
C ASP A 120 -17.29 -16.86 -0.76
N GLY A 121 -16.21 -17.54 -1.17
CA GLY A 121 -16.22 -18.51 -2.25
C GLY A 121 -16.52 -17.95 -3.65
N SER A 122 -16.78 -16.65 -3.81
CA SER A 122 -17.00 -16.02 -5.11
C SER A 122 -15.74 -16.03 -5.97
N GLU A 123 -15.90 -15.90 -7.29
CA GLU A 123 -14.78 -15.82 -8.22
C GLU A 123 -13.82 -14.67 -7.88
N TRP A 124 -14.36 -13.54 -7.41
CA TRP A 124 -13.55 -12.40 -6.97
C TRP A 124 -12.71 -12.74 -5.74
N ALA A 125 -13.32 -13.36 -4.73
CA ALA A 125 -12.64 -13.70 -3.48
C ALA A 125 -11.55 -14.75 -3.70
N GLN A 126 -11.84 -15.80 -4.46
CA GLN A 126 -10.86 -16.81 -4.86
C GLN A 126 -9.67 -16.21 -5.61
N LYS A 127 -9.92 -15.22 -6.48
CA LYS A 127 -8.85 -14.48 -7.18
C LYS A 127 -7.99 -13.68 -6.21
N GLN A 128 -8.57 -13.08 -5.17
CA GLN A 128 -7.80 -12.35 -4.16
C GLN A 128 -6.97 -13.31 -3.30
N ALA A 129 -7.54 -14.44 -2.85
CA ALA A 129 -6.81 -15.46 -2.09
C ALA A 129 -5.61 -16.00 -2.89
N LYS A 130 -5.81 -16.30 -4.18
CA LYS A 130 -4.72 -16.70 -5.08
C LYS A 130 -3.67 -15.61 -5.29
N THR A 131 -4.06 -14.34 -5.21
CA THR A 131 -3.15 -13.20 -5.30
C THR A 131 -2.29 -13.12 -4.03
N LEU A 132 -2.91 -13.19 -2.85
CA LEU A 132 -2.22 -13.20 -1.56
C LEU A 132 -1.25 -14.39 -1.44
N GLY A 133 -1.63 -15.57 -1.93
CA GLY A 133 -0.77 -16.76 -1.93
C GLY A 133 0.51 -16.65 -2.77
N LYS A 134 0.66 -15.58 -3.58
CA LYS A 134 1.88 -15.30 -4.35
C LYS A 134 2.77 -14.22 -3.71
N MET A 135 2.31 -13.58 -2.65
CA MET A 135 3.05 -12.53 -1.96
C MET A 135 3.98 -13.14 -0.91
N SER A 136 5.00 -12.38 -0.47
CA SER A 136 5.83 -12.82 0.65
C SER A 136 4.97 -12.91 1.92
N PRO A 137 4.92 -14.08 2.58
CA PRO A 137 4.13 -14.23 3.80
C PRO A 137 4.56 -13.30 4.94
N THR A 138 5.87 -13.06 5.07
CA THR A 138 6.43 -12.08 6.02
C THR A 138 5.91 -10.69 5.71
N SER A 139 5.96 -10.31 4.43
CA SER A 139 5.48 -9.01 3.96
C SER A 139 4.00 -8.80 4.22
N LEU A 140 3.17 -9.82 4.01
CA LEU A 140 1.73 -9.75 4.31
C LEU A 140 1.46 -9.48 5.79
N LYS A 141 2.10 -10.23 6.69
CA LYS A 141 1.90 -10.07 8.13
C LYS A 141 2.36 -8.71 8.63
N ILE A 142 3.52 -8.25 8.16
CA ILE A 142 4.03 -6.93 8.53
C ILE A 142 3.17 -5.82 7.98
N THR A 143 2.76 -5.90 6.71
CA THR A 143 1.87 -4.91 6.10
C THR A 143 0.55 -4.83 6.85
N HIS A 144 -0.07 -5.97 7.19
CA HIS A 144 -1.32 -5.97 7.97
C HIS A 144 -1.15 -5.22 9.30
N ARG A 145 -0.09 -5.53 10.04
CA ARG A 145 0.18 -4.86 11.31
C ARG A 145 0.50 -3.38 11.12
N GLN A 146 1.33 -3.03 10.15
CA GLN A 146 1.75 -1.68 9.80
C GLN A 146 0.56 -0.78 9.50
N ILE A 147 -0.39 -1.26 8.68
CA ILE A 147 -1.62 -0.52 8.35
C ILE A 147 -2.51 -0.39 9.58
N THR A 148 -2.67 -1.46 10.36
CA THR A 148 -3.48 -1.45 11.58
C THR A 148 -2.96 -0.42 12.60
N GLU A 149 -1.67 -0.47 12.95
CA GLU A 149 -1.09 0.46 13.91
C GLU A 149 -1.00 1.89 13.35
N GLY A 150 -0.68 2.04 12.06
CA GLY A 150 -0.54 3.33 11.38
C GLY A 150 -1.81 4.19 11.36
N SER A 151 -2.98 3.58 11.56
CA SER A 151 -4.28 4.27 11.68
C SER A 151 -4.33 5.26 12.84
N THR A 152 -3.55 5.04 13.89
CA THR A 152 -3.54 5.87 15.12
C THR A 152 -2.26 6.69 15.28
N MET A 153 -1.27 6.50 14.41
CA MET A 153 0.01 7.19 14.50
C MET A 153 0.00 8.55 13.82
N SER A 154 0.84 9.46 14.32
CA SER A 154 1.16 10.73 13.65
C SER A 154 2.06 10.49 12.45
N TYR A 155 2.04 11.43 11.49
CA TYR A 155 2.83 11.35 10.25
C TYR A 155 4.33 11.13 10.52
N ALA A 156 4.92 11.85 11.47
CA ALA A 156 6.34 11.67 11.84
C ALA A 156 6.65 10.28 12.44
N LYS A 157 5.70 9.70 13.20
CA LYS A 157 5.87 8.36 13.77
C LYS A 157 5.77 7.27 12.71
N ILE A 158 4.98 7.48 11.66
CA ILE A 158 4.92 6.57 10.51
C ILE A 158 6.31 6.42 9.86
N PHE A 159 7.00 7.51 9.54
CA PHE A 159 8.35 7.38 8.96
C PHE A 159 9.35 6.72 9.90
N THR A 160 9.22 6.92 11.21
CA THR A 160 10.06 6.22 12.18
C THR A 160 9.80 4.71 12.16
N MET A 161 8.53 4.31 12.11
CA MET A 161 8.11 2.92 11.99
C MET A 161 8.61 2.30 10.69
N GLU A 162 8.33 2.94 9.55
CA GLU A 162 8.72 2.46 8.22
C GLU A 162 10.24 2.37 8.09
N TYR A 163 10.99 3.36 8.57
CA TYR A 163 12.45 3.30 8.56
C TYR A 163 12.99 2.06 9.29
N ARG A 164 12.48 1.75 10.49
CA ARG A 164 12.88 0.56 11.25
C ARG A 164 12.55 -0.73 10.50
N LEU A 165 11.36 -0.79 9.91
CA LEU A 165 10.95 -1.94 9.09
C LEU A 165 11.88 -2.08 7.87
N THR A 166 12.16 -1.02 7.12
CA THR A 166 13.06 -1.04 5.95
C THR A 166 14.45 -1.56 6.32
N GLN A 167 15.05 -1.09 7.42
CA GLN A 167 16.37 -1.57 7.85
C GLN A 167 16.39 -3.09 8.13
N ARG A 168 15.26 -3.64 8.61
CA ARG A 168 15.16 -5.08 8.89
C ARG A 168 14.87 -5.89 7.63
N PHE A 169 14.03 -5.37 6.74
CA PHE A 169 13.72 -6.00 5.45
C PHE A 169 14.95 -6.08 4.52
N LEU A 170 15.83 -5.07 4.54
CA LEU A 170 17.08 -5.12 3.76
C LEU A 170 18.05 -6.21 4.25
N ALA A 171 17.94 -6.61 5.52
CA ALA A 171 18.68 -7.74 6.08
C ALA A 171 17.98 -9.09 5.86
N ASP A 172 16.74 -9.08 5.35
CA ASP A 172 15.94 -10.28 5.12
C ASP A 172 16.12 -10.83 3.70
N LYS A 173 16.04 -12.15 3.54
CA LYS A 173 16.23 -12.83 2.26
C LYS A 173 15.07 -12.62 1.29
N ASP A 174 13.84 -12.46 1.78
CA ASP A 174 12.64 -12.35 0.95
C ASP A 174 12.71 -11.13 0.02
N PHE A 175 13.25 -10.01 0.51
CA PHE A 175 13.45 -8.81 -0.29
C PHE A 175 14.42 -9.05 -1.46
N HIS A 176 15.58 -9.66 -1.19
CA HIS A 176 16.56 -9.96 -2.24
C HIS A 176 16.02 -10.95 -3.27
N GLU A 177 15.28 -11.96 -2.83
CA GLU A 177 14.65 -12.94 -3.72
C GLU A 177 13.50 -12.34 -4.55
N GLY A 178 12.69 -11.47 -3.94
CA GLY A 178 11.65 -10.73 -4.65
C GLY A 178 12.23 -9.80 -5.72
N CYS A 179 13.30 -9.06 -5.38
CA CYS A 179 14.06 -8.27 -6.35
C CYS A 179 14.62 -9.12 -7.49
N ARG A 180 15.22 -10.29 -7.17
CA ARG A 180 15.71 -11.22 -8.18
C ARG A 180 14.58 -11.65 -9.13
N ALA A 181 13.49 -12.19 -8.59
CA ALA A 181 12.39 -12.75 -9.38
C ALA A 181 11.64 -11.73 -10.24
N ILE A 182 11.47 -10.49 -9.75
CA ILE A 182 10.63 -9.48 -10.40
C ILE A 182 11.45 -8.52 -11.28
N LEU A 183 12.63 -8.09 -10.83
CA LEU A 183 13.39 -7.01 -11.48
C LEU A 183 14.60 -7.51 -12.26
N ILE A 184 15.30 -8.53 -11.74
CA ILE A 184 16.55 -9.03 -12.33
C ILE A 184 16.25 -10.14 -13.35
N ASP A 185 15.83 -11.30 -12.88
CA ASP A 185 15.60 -12.49 -13.70
C ASP A 185 14.24 -12.46 -14.39
N LYS A 186 13.29 -11.70 -13.83
CA LYS A 186 11.92 -11.50 -14.37
C LYS A 186 11.14 -12.80 -14.59
N ASP A 187 11.47 -13.85 -13.84
CA ASP A 187 10.79 -15.14 -13.88
C ASP A 187 9.42 -15.13 -13.17
N ARG A 188 9.17 -14.11 -12.32
CA ARG A 188 7.97 -13.97 -11.49
C ARG A 188 7.68 -15.19 -10.62
N ASN A 189 8.73 -15.88 -10.18
CA ASN A 189 8.66 -17.08 -9.36
C ASN A 189 9.61 -16.96 -8.16
N PRO A 190 9.31 -16.09 -7.18
CA PRO A 190 10.15 -15.92 -6.00
C PRO A 190 10.11 -17.19 -5.15
N LYS A 191 11.29 -17.70 -4.80
CA LYS A 191 11.47 -18.83 -3.90
C LYS A 191 11.51 -18.35 -2.45
N VAL A 192 10.35 -17.90 -1.96
CA VAL A 192 10.19 -17.49 -0.56
C VAL A 192 10.23 -18.72 0.36
N GLU A 193 11.01 -18.65 1.45
CA GLU A 193 11.01 -19.69 2.48
C GLU A 193 9.61 -19.72 3.16
N SER A 194 9.09 -20.90 3.47
CA SER A 194 7.82 -21.03 4.22
C SER A 194 7.93 -20.32 5.57
N VAL A 195 6.85 -19.69 6.04
CA VAL A 195 6.79 -19.00 7.34
C VAL A 195 7.25 -19.94 8.44
N ASP A 196 8.46 -19.74 8.96
CA ASP A 196 8.77 -20.16 10.30
C ASP A 196 8.03 -19.19 11.24
N THR A 197 7.09 -19.72 12.03
CA THR A 197 6.28 -18.96 12.99
C THR A 197 7.15 -18.08 13.89
N GLY A 198 8.35 -18.56 14.26
CA GLY A 198 9.30 -17.78 15.07
C GLY A 198 9.88 -16.54 14.39
N ARG A 199 10.05 -16.55 13.07
CA ARG A 199 10.61 -15.42 12.30
C ARG A 199 9.60 -14.28 12.16
N SER A 200 8.32 -14.62 11.96
CA SER A 200 7.24 -13.63 11.94
C SER A 200 7.01 -13.00 13.31
N GLU A 201 7.14 -13.77 14.40
CA GLU A 201 7.05 -13.27 15.78
C GLU A 201 8.21 -12.35 16.15
N GLU A 202 9.42 -12.60 15.63
CA GLU A 202 10.57 -11.70 15.85
C GLU A 202 10.29 -10.32 15.25
N PHE A 203 9.90 -10.24 13.96
CA PHE A 203 9.51 -8.98 13.32
C PHE A 203 8.28 -8.33 13.99
N CYS A 204 7.35 -9.14 14.49
CA CYS A 204 6.18 -8.71 15.25
C CYS A 204 6.47 -8.47 16.75
N HIS A 205 7.72 -8.43 17.20
CA HIS A 205 7.96 -8.10 18.59
C HIS A 205 7.69 -6.60 18.83
N PRO A 206 6.95 -6.18 19.89
CA PRO A 206 6.63 -4.76 20.14
C PRO A 206 7.87 -3.87 20.22
N GLY A 207 9.01 -4.44 20.66
CA GLY A 207 10.29 -3.75 20.66
C GLY A 207 10.82 -3.37 19.28
N ILE A 208 10.35 -3.98 18.19
CA ILE A 208 10.82 -3.67 16.82
C ILE A 208 10.11 -2.46 16.24
N LEU A 209 8.82 -2.29 16.53
CA LEU A 209 8.07 -1.09 16.13
C LEU A 209 8.40 0.10 17.05
N PHE A 210 8.71 -0.15 18.33
CA PHE A 210 8.83 0.91 19.35
C PHE A 210 10.22 1.11 19.99
N SER A 211 11.18 0.17 19.95
CA SER A 211 12.46 0.29 20.69
C SER A 211 13.70 0.50 19.83
N THR A 212 14.55 1.44 20.24
CA THR A 212 15.91 1.68 19.74
C THR A 212 16.97 0.81 20.43
N SER A 213 16.64 0.09 21.51
CA SER A 213 17.63 -0.45 22.45
C SER A 213 18.38 -1.70 21.98
N LYS A 214 17.99 -2.32 20.85
CA LYS A 214 18.68 -3.48 20.25
C LYS A 214 19.35 -3.18 18.90
N GLN A 215 19.63 -1.92 18.56
CA GLN A 215 20.48 -1.57 17.41
C GLN A 215 21.96 -1.50 17.82
N HIS A 216 22.57 -2.61 18.20
CA HIS A 216 24.04 -2.69 18.45
C HIS A 216 24.87 -2.83 17.15
N ARG A 217 24.26 -2.67 15.96
CA ARG A 217 24.94 -2.90 14.66
C ARG A 217 25.06 -1.68 13.75
N PHE A 218 24.64 -0.50 14.20
CA PHE A 218 24.78 0.73 13.42
C PHE A 218 25.48 1.79 14.27
N GLU A 219 26.77 1.60 14.52
CA GLU A 219 27.65 2.72 14.78
C GLU A 219 27.72 3.56 13.49
N VAL A 220 27.14 4.76 13.58
CA VAL A 220 27.36 5.95 12.78
C VAL A 220 28.42 5.81 11.67
N VAL A 221 27.97 5.65 10.42
CA VAL A 221 28.80 5.97 9.25
C VAL A 221 28.49 7.42 8.87
N THR A 222 29.13 8.36 9.56
CA THR A 222 29.32 9.72 9.04
C THR A 222 30.55 9.72 8.14
N ARG A 223 30.39 10.14 6.89
CA ARG A 223 31.44 10.88 6.19
C ARG A 223 31.00 12.33 6.09
#